data_AF-A0A1F2QLI5-F1
#
_entry.id   AF-A0A1F2QLI5-F1
#
_cell.length_a   1.000
_cell.length_b   1.000
_cell.length_c   1.000
_cell.angle_alpha   90.00
_cell.angle_beta   90.00
_cell.angle_gamma   90.00
#
_symmetry.space_group_name_H-M   'P 1'
#
loop_
_entity.id
_entity.type
_entity.pdbx_description
1 polymer ?
#
loop_
_entity_poly.entity_id
_entity_poly.type
_entity_poly.pdbx_seq_one_letter_code
_entity_poly.pdbx_strand_id
1 'polypeptide(L)'
;MEDDVGIGRFLRQGLVEAGYEADWERDGMRWLERAISDVHDLLILDIRLPDISGLQPRRMAPIFSKRWAGPLPALILTMTFRVLGSAA
;
A
#
# COMPACT_ATOMS: atom_id res chain seq x y z
N MET A 1 1.71 0.31 1.37
CA MET A 1 2.11 1.08 2.56
C MET A 1 0.94 1.12 3.53
N GLU A 2 1.25 0.90 4.79
CA GLU A 2 0.33 0.92 5.93
C GLU A 2 1.18 1.24 7.17
N ASP A 3 0.81 2.23 7.97
CA ASP A 3 1.59 2.65 9.15
C ASP A 3 1.24 1.81 10.39
N ASP A 4 0.01 1.29 10.43
CA ASP A 4 -0.45 0.36 11.44
C ASP A 4 0.20 -1.03 11.27
N VAL A 5 0.89 -1.47 12.33
CA VAL A 5 1.63 -2.72 12.31
C VAL A 5 0.73 -3.94 12.21
N GLY A 6 -0.44 -3.90 12.84
CA GLY A 6 -1.39 -5.01 12.83
C GLY A 6 -1.99 -5.20 11.45
N ILE A 7 -2.48 -4.12 10.84
CA ILE A 7 -3.06 -4.14 9.49
C ILE A 7 -2.00 -4.54 8.46
N GLY A 8 -0.82 -3.92 8.51
CA GLY A 8 0.24 -4.21 7.55
C GLY A 8 0.74 -5.66 7.60
N ARG A 9 0.89 -6.23 8.81
CA ARG A 9 1.22 -7.66 8.97
C ARG A 9 0.12 -8.58 8.44
N PHE A 10 -1.14 -8.28 8.78
CA PHE A 10 -2.27 -9.07 8.34
C PHE A 10 -2.38 -9.11 6.81
N LEU A 11 -2.28 -7.95 6.15
CA LEU A 11 -2.32 -7.85 4.69
C LEU A 11 -1.16 -8.60 4.04
N ARG A 12 0.07 -8.40 4.53
CA ARG A 12 1.24 -9.10 4.01
C ARG A 12 1.07 -10.61 4.14
N GLN A 13 0.63 -11.09 5.31
CA GLN A 13 0.42 -12.50 5.54
C GLN A 13 -0.62 -13.08 4.58
N GLY A 14 -1.79 -12.44 4.44
CA GLY A 14 -2.83 -12.90 3.52
C GLY A 14 -2.37 -12.95 2.06
N LEU A 15 -1.56 -11.99 1.61
CA LEU A 15 -0.98 -11.98 0.26
C LEU A 15 0.04 -13.10 0.05
N VAL A 16 0.92 -13.33 1.04
CA VAL A 16 1.89 -14.43 0.98
C VAL A 16 1.19 -15.79 0.97
N GLU A 17 0.17 -15.97 1.80
CA GLU A 17 -0.65 -17.20 1.84
C GLU A 17 -1.41 -17.43 0.53
N ALA A 18 -1.78 -16.36 -0.18
CA ALA A 18 -2.38 -16.43 -1.51
C ALA A 18 -1.35 -16.66 -2.64
N GLY A 19 -0.05 -16.78 -2.32
CA GLY A 19 1.01 -17.10 -3.28
C GLY A 19 1.71 -15.88 -3.90
N TYR A 20 1.50 -14.67 -3.38
CA TYR A 20 2.17 -13.47 -3.85
C TYR A 20 3.45 -13.17 -3.07
N GLU A 21 4.44 -12.58 -3.74
CA GLU A 21 5.55 -11.91 -3.06
C GLU A 21 5.06 -10.53 -2.60
N ALA A 22 5.10 -10.31 -1.28
CA ALA A 22 4.51 -9.12 -0.67
C ALA A 22 5.51 -8.41 0.24
N ASP A 23 5.88 -7.20 -0.18
CA ASP A 23 6.66 -6.27 0.61
C ASP A 23 5.75 -5.26 1.31
N TRP A 24 6.15 -4.88 2.52
CA TRP A 24 5.42 -3.92 3.33
C TRP A 24 6.38 -2.92 3.97
N GLU A 25 6.05 -1.64 3.80
CA GLU A 25 6.75 -0.50 4.38
C GLU A 25 5.78 0.38 5.15
N ARG A 26 6.27 0.92 6.27
CA ARG A 26 5.55 1.82 7.17
C ARG A 26 5.94 3.29 6.98
N ASP A 27 7.04 3.54 6.30
CA ASP A 27 7.54 4.87 5.98
C ASP A 27 7.25 5.18 4.52
N GLY A 28 6.58 6.30 4.27
CA GLY A 28 6.14 6.67 2.92
C GLY A 28 7.28 6.96 1.95
N MET A 29 8.43 7.46 2.44
CA MET A 29 9.59 7.75 1.60
C MET A 29 10.31 6.47 1.20
N ARG A 30 10.54 5.55 2.14
CA ARG A 30 11.09 4.22 1.84
C ARG A 30 10.18 3.43 0.92
N TRP A 31 8.87 3.48 1.16
CA TRP A 31 7.90 2.84 0.27
C TRP A 31 7.99 3.39 -1.15
N LEU A 32 8.10 4.71 -1.31
CA LEU A 32 8.24 5.36 -2.62
C LEU A 32 9.56 4.97 -3.31
N GLU A 33 10.68 4.96 -2.58
CA GLU A 33 11.97 4.52 -3.10
C GLU A 33 11.91 3.10 -3.64
N ARG A 34 11.29 2.17 -2.90
CA ARG A 34 11.11 0.77 -3.35
C ARG A 34 10.14 0.65 -4.51
N ALA A 35 9.01 1.38 -4.47
CA ALA A 35 8.02 1.38 -5.55
C ALA A 35 8.60 1.89 -6.88
N ILE A 36 9.62 2.76 -6.84
CA ILE A 36 10.32 3.26 -8.03
C ILE A 36 11.46 2.30 -8.45
N SER A 37 12.18 1.72 -7.49
CA SER A 37 13.41 0.95 -7.75
C SER A 37 13.13 -0.49 -8.16
N ASP A 38 12.12 -1.12 -7.55
CA ASP A 38 11.79 -2.53 -7.75
C ASP A 38 10.58 -2.70 -8.69
N VAL A 39 10.39 -3.91 -9.20
CA VAL A 39 9.25 -4.27 -10.06
C VAL A 39 8.15 -4.87 -9.19
N HIS A 40 7.00 -4.19 -9.12
CA HIS A 40 5.84 -4.63 -8.33
C HIS A 40 4.59 -4.67 -9.21
N ASP A 41 3.87 -5.78 -9.24
CA ASP A 41 2.66 -5.91 -10.08
C ASP A 41 1.45 -5.11 -9.58
N LEU A 42 1.43 -4.82 -8.28
CA LEU A 42 0.35 -4.13 -7.57
C LEU A 42 0.91 -3.26 -6.45
N LEU A 43 0.42 -2.03 -6.35
CA LEU A 43 0.68 -1.16 -5.21
C LEU A 43 -0.59 -1.01 -4.36
N ILE A 44 -0.46 -1.30 -3.05
CA ILE A 44 -1.53 -1.13 -2.05
C ILE A 44 -1.19 0.04 -1.15
N LEU A 45 -2.13 0.96 -0.96
CA LEU A 45 -1.92 2.20 -0.21
C LEU A 45 -3.11 2.49 0.71
N ASP A 46 -2.88 2.71 2.02
CA ASP A 46 -3.94 3.26 2.91
C ASP A 46 -4.08 4.78 2.69
N ILE A 47 -5.29 5.24 2.38
CA ILE A 47 -5.58 6.67 2.20
C ILE A 47 -5.60 7.47 3.50
N ARG A 48 -5.77 6.79 4.64
CA ARG A 48 -5.89 7.44 5.95
C ARG A 48 -4.54 7.89 6.49
N LEU A 49 -3.46 7.59 5.76
CA LEU A 49 -2.13 8.00 6.11
C LEU A 49 -2.01 9.53 6.03
N PRO A 50 -1.71 10.21 7.16
CA PRO A 50 -1.55 11.65 7.18
C PRO A 50 -0.42 12.10 6.24
N ASP A 51 0.61 11.27 6.08
CA ASP A 51 1.79 11.54 5.24
C ASP A 51 1.54 11.36 3.72
N ILE A 52 0.49 10.64 3.33
CA ILE A 52 0.16 10.41 1.91
C ILE A 52 -0.60 11.59 1.31
N SER A 53 -1.23 12.43 2.14
CA SER A 53 -1.57 13.80 1.72
C SER A 53 -0.32 14.58 1.23
N GLY A 54 0.87 14.21 1.71
CA GLY A 54 2.19 14.71 1.31
C GLY A 54 2.86 13.96 0.15
N LEU A 55 2.41 12.76 -0.21
CA LEU A 55 2.75 12.11 -1.48
C LEU A 55 1.93 12.79 -2.60
N GLN A 56 2.25 14.05 -2.86
CA GLN A 56 1.59 14.80 -3.92
C GLN A 56 1.68 14.04 -5.24
N PRO A 57 0.69 14.16 -6.14
CA PRO A 57 0.68 13.48 -7.44
C PRO A 57 2.01 13.57 -8.21
N ARG A 58 2.75 14.68 -8.06
CA ARG A 58 4.10 14.89 -8.63
C ARG A 58 5.16 13.89 -8.16
N ARG A 59 5.10 13.41 -6.91
CA ARG A 59 6.05 12.45 -6.34
C ARG A 59 5.75 11.02 -6.78
N MET A 60 4.48 10.72 -7.08
CA MET A 60 4.07 9.43 -7.62
C MET A 60 4.19 9.37 -9.14
N ALA A 61 4.25 10.52 -9.83
CA ALA A 61 4.41 10.61 -11.28
C ALA A 61 5.54 9.71 -11.87
N PRO A 62 6.71 9.52 -11.23
CA PRO A 62 7.73 8.59 -11.72
C PRO A 62 7.27 7.14 -11.79
N ILE A 63 6.44 6.69 -10.83
CA ILE A 63 5.84 5.34 -10.83
C ILE A 63 4.97 5.18 -12.09
N PHE A 64 4.17 6.22 -12.41
CA PHE A 64 3.19 6.18 -13.50
C PHE A 64 3.76 6.48 -14.90
N SER A 65 4.95 7.10 -15.00
CA SER A 65 5.46 7.63 -16.27
C SER A 65 6.54 6.78 -16.94
N LYS A 66 7.29 5.96 -16.19
CA LYS A 66 8.54 5.37 -16.70
C LYS A 66 8.52 3.86 -16.96
N ARG A 67 7.60 3.10 -16.38
CA ARG A 67 7.71 1.62 -16.37
C ARG A 67 6.45 0.88 -16.82
N TRP A 68 5.30 1.52 -16.79
CA TRP A 68 4.01 0.91 -17.10
C TRP A 68 3.51 1.40 -18.44
N ALA A 69 3.37 0.50 -19.43
CA ALA A 69 2.77 0.83 -20.73
C ALA A 69 1.23 0.98 -20.66
N GLY A 70 0.63 0.82 -19.48
CA GLY A 70 -0.79 1.01 -19.18
C GLY A 70 -0.99 1.55 -17.76
N PRO A 71 -2.23 1.81 -17.31
CA PRO A 71 -2.48 2.27 -15.95
C PRO A 71 -2.01 1.21 -14.94
N LEU A 72 -1.08 1.58 -14.07
CA LEU A 72 -0.74 0.78 -12.89
C LEU A 72 -2.04 0.52 -12.11
N PRO A 73 -2.41 -0.74 -11.83
CA PRO A 73 -3.48 -0.99 -10.88
C PRO A 73 -2.98 -0.56 -9.51
N ALA A 74 -3.47 0.56 -9.01
CA ALA A 74 -3.29 0.99 -7.63
C ALA A 74 -4.55 0.62 -6.86
N LEU A 75 -4.43 -0.29 -5.89
CA LEU A 75 -5.52 -0.57 -4.97
C LEU A 75 -5.41 0.38 -3.79
N ILE A 76 -6.30 1.38 -3.81
CA ILE A 76 -6.44 2.34 -2.74
C ILE A 76 -7.38 1.72 -1.70
N LEU A 77 -6.85 1.37 -0.53
CA LEU A 77 -7.65 0.78 0.54
C LEU A 77 -8.22 1.90 1.41
N THR A 78 -9.54 1.88 1.58
CA THR A 78 -10.26 2.59 2.66
C THR A 78 -10.99 1.52 3.44
N MET A 79 -10.58 1.26 4.68
CA MET A 79 -11.27 0.28 5.52
C MET A 79 -12.03 1.00 6.64
N THR A 80 -13.35 0.78 6.70
CA THR A 80 -14.17 1.06 7.88
C THR A 80 -14.66 -0.28 8.43
N PHE A 81 -14.30 -0.60 9.67
CA PHE A 81 -14.83 -1.76 10.37
C PHE A 81 -15.58 -1.31 11.62
N ARG A 82 -16.67 -2.01 11.94
CA ARG A 82 -17.43 -1.81 13.18
C ARG A 82 -17.22 -3.05 14.04
N VAL A 83 -16.68 -2.85 15.24
CA VAL A 83 -16.62 -3.93 16.25
C VAL A 83 -18.05 -4.24 16.66
N LEU A 84 -18.53 -5.45 16.35
CA LEU A 84 -19.70 -5.97 17.04
C LEU A 84 -19.22 -6.40 18.42
N GLY A 85 -19.70 -5.73 19.46
CA GLY A 85 -19.40 -6.08 20.84
C GLY A 85 -19.70 -7.57 21.06
N SER A 86 -18.75 -8.27 21.70
CA SER A 86 -18.93 -9.65 22.13
C SER A 86 -20.15 -9.70 23.05
N ALA A 87 -21.28 -10.21 22.55
CA ALA A 87 -22.37 -10.65 23.40
C ALA A 87 -21.89 -11.91 24.11
N ALA A 88 -21.42 -11.74 25.35
CA ALA A 88 -21.45 -12.79 26.36
C ALA A 88 -22.82 -12.76 27.03
#